data_AF-A0A1D8GCN7-F1
#
_entry.id   AF-A0A1D8GCN7-F1
#
_cell.length_a   1.000
_cell.length_b   1.000
_cell.length_c   1.000
_cell.angle_alpha   90.00
_cell.angle_beta   90.00
_cell.angle_gamma   90.00
#
_symmetry.space_group_name_H-M   'P 1'
#
loop_
_entity.id
_entity.type
_entity.pdbx_description
1 polymer ?
#
loop_
_entity_poly.entity_id
_entity_poly.type
_entity_poly.pdbx_seq_one_letter_code
_entity_poly.pdbx_strand_id
1 'polypeptide(L)'
;MEILQHKRTEIFPLSKHFTSFYANHRFIVFDIETTGLNAKYEKVILIGLMYIEEGQPVIEQYFCHHRKNEPLLLNKFSEKIRPYDLLISYNGNSFDIPFLNQRFHQNGITYQINKYKNLDLLRFARKYQQHLNLTDCTLKSVEKSIGIHRKDTISGKESVELYKAYEKNPSLALKNKILLHNYEDIYYLGHCLQIIDHVSYDQALEQMPLILKPKADQIWNISSLKIKTNTLQVEGYYTGSPLEDCIIHENGYSFHYEQLTHQYQLRIPLYAGMLSSGVKCLYIDAFDFSFPYTKQTLDLPLQEHIIPIKVSNSLKTAEIIDFVNHLIEYILLKY
;
A
#
# COMPACT_ATOMS: atom_id res chain seq x y z
N MET A 1 5.73 27.69 -7.86
CA MET A 1 5.77 26.23 -7.98
C MET A 1 5.49 25.91 -9.43
N GLU A 2 6.11 24.88 -9.94
CA GLU A 2 5.95 24.35 -11.30
C GLU A 2 5.46 22.91 -11.22
N ILE A 3 4.61 22.52 -12.16
CA ILE A 3 4.19 21.13 -12.35
C ILE A 3 4.71 20.69 -13.71
N LEU A 4 5.58 19.68 -13.71
CA LEU A 4 6.04 19.04 -14.93
C LEU A 4 5.31 17.72 -15.11
N GLN A 5 4.95 17.38 -16.34
CA GLN A 5 4.28 16.13 -16.67
C GLN A 5 5.04 15.43 -17.79
N HIS A 6 5.27 14.13 -17.61
CA HIS A 6 5.96 13.27 -18.55
C HIS A 6 5.07 12.05 -18.81
N LYS A 7 4.63 11.88 -20.04
CA LYS A 7 3.94 10.67 -20.48
C LYS A 7 4.92 9.79 -21.24
N ARG A 8 4.95 8.51 -20.92
CA ARG A 8 5.63 7.52 -21.77
C ARG A 8 4.59 6.70 -22.52
N THR A 9 4.95 6.21 -23.70
CA THR A 9 3.98 5.54 -24.60
C THR A 9 4.02 4.02 -24.47
N GLU A 10 5.04 3.48 -23.81
CA GLU A 10 5.09 2.05 -23.53
C GLU A 10 4.08 1.64 -22.45
N ILE A 11 3.58 0.42 -22.58
CA ILE A 11 2.76 -0.21 -21.55
C ILE A 11 3.65 -0.49 -20.34
N PHE A 12 3.18 -0.05 -19.17
CA PHE A 12 3.91 -0.24 -17.93
C PHE A 12 3.75 -1.67 -17.41
N PRO A 13 4.85 -2.41 -17.16
CA PRO A 13 4.77 -3.83 -16.79
C PRO A 13 4.55 -3.99 -15.27
N LEU A 14 3.29 -4.11 -14.86
CA LEU A 14 2.93 -4.40 -13.46
C LEU A 14 3.10 -5.89 -13.11
N SER A 15 3.40 -6.17 -11.84
CA SER A 15 3.44 -7.53 -11.28
C SER A 15 2.07 -8.22 -11.42
N LYS A 16 2.08 -9.52 -11.74
CA LYS A 16 0.86 -10.34 -11.82
C LYS A 16 0.13 -10.40 -10.48
N HIS A 17 0.86 -10.65 -9.40
CA HIS A 17 0.28 -10.66 -8.05
C HIS A 17 -0.30 -9.30 -7.68
N PHE A 18 0.44 -8.22 -7.96
CA PHE A 18 -0.04 -6.85 -7.73
C PHE A 18 -1.32 -6.56 -8.50
N THR A 19 -1.34 -6.83 -9.82
CA THR A 19 -2.52 -6.61 -10.67
C THR A 19 -3.69 -7.50 -10.25
N SER A 20 -3.45 -8.75 -9.86
CA SER A 20 -4.52 -9.66 -9.42
C SER A 20 -5.28 -9.13 -8.21
N PHE A 21 -4.56 -8.53 -7.26
CA PHE A 21 -5.19 -7.99 -6.05
C PHE A 21 -5.74 -6.56 -6.23
N TYR A 22 -5.03 -5.72 -6.98
CA TYR A 22 -5.36 -4.29 -7.12
C TYR A 22 -6.01 -3.92 -8.45
N ALA A 23 -6.54 -4.88 -9.24
CA ALA A 23 -7.14 -4.62 -10.56
C ALA A 23 -8.16 -3.47 -10.57
N ASN A 24 -9.00 -3.39 -9.52
CA ASN A 24 -10.05 -2.37 -9.37
C ASN A 24 -9.67 -1.27 -8.37
N HIS A 25 -8.38 -1.10 -8.09
CA HIS A 25 -7.87 -0.13 -7.15
C HIS A 25 -7.03 0.93 -7.87
N ARG A 26 -7.26 2.18 -7.49
CA ARG A 26 -6.43 3.29 -7.95
C ARG A 26 -5.19 3.36 -7.07
N PHE A 27 -4.02 3.27 -7.68
CA PHE A 27 -2.75 3.43 -6.97
C PHE A 27 -1.91 4.57 -7.52
N ILE A 28 -1.05 5.13 -6.67
CA ILE A 28 -0.07 6.14 -7.05
C ILE A 28 1.25 5.89 -6.34
N VAL A 29 2.33 5.90 -7.11
CA VAL A 29 3.71 5.87 -6.61
C VAL A 29 4.13 7.31 -6.32
N PHE A 30 4.83 7.53 -5.21
CA PHE A 30 5.38 8.85 -4.90
C PHE A 30 6.73 8.75 -4.21
N ASP A 31 7.49 9.83 -4.33
CA ASP A 31 8.76 10.08 -3.65
C ASP A 31 8.89 11.59 -3.40
N ILE A 32 9.56 11.96 -2.31
CA ILE A 32 9.77 13.37 -1.94
C ILE A 32 11.26 13.72 -1.87
N GLU A 33 11.61 14.87 -2.41
CA GLU A 33 12.85 15.54 -2.05
C GLU A 33 12.55 16.58 -0.99
N THR A 34 13.30 16.50 0.10
CA THR A 34 13.24 17.48 1.17
C THR A 34 14.54 18.26 1.21
N THR A 35 14.55 19.26 2.06
CA THR A 35 15.68 20.16 2.17
C THR A 35 16.62 19.82 3.35
N GLY A 36 16.27 18.71 4.02
CA GLY A 36 16.95 18.03 5.13
C GLY A 36 16.00 17.04 5.81
N LEU A 37 16.44 16.35 6.86
CA LEU A 37 15.72 15.18 7.40
C LEU A 37 14.66 15.50 8.47
N ASN A 38 14.63 16.71 9.02
CA ASN A 38 13.74 17.06 10.13
C ASN A 38 12.58 17.95 9.67
N ALA A 39 11.39 17.36 9.53
CA ALA A 39 10.18 18.05 9.07
C ALA A 39 9.76 19.25 9.93
N LYS A 40 10.29 19.39 11.16
CA LYS A 40 10.05 20.57 11.99
C LYS A 40 10.65 21.84 11.38
N TYR A 41 11.80 21.72 10.74
CA TYR A 41 12.61 22.83 10.26
C TYR A 41 12.77 22.82 8.73
N GLU A 42 12.75 21.64 8.14
CA GLU A 42 12.99 21.40 6.72
C GLU A 42 11.68 21.40 5.93
N LYS A 43 11.82 21.58 4.62
CA LYS A 43 10.71 21.75 3.68
C LYS A 43 10.73 20.65 2.63
N VAL A 44 9.55 20.30 2.12
CA VAL A 44 9.41 19.54 0.87
C VAL A 44 9.62 20.50 -0.30
N ILE A 45 10.49 20.12 -1.23
CA ILE A 45 10.91 20.98 -2.36
C ILE A 45 10.56 20.37 -3.71
N LEU A 46 10.40 19.05 -3.76
CA LEU A 46 9.93 18.32 -4.91
C LEU A 46 9.11 17.13 -4.42
N ILE A 47 7.93 16.92 -5.01
CA ILE A 47 7.23 15.65 -4.91
C ILE A 47 7.05 15.18 -6.33
N GLY A 48 7.51 13.97 -6.61
CA GLY A 48 7.15 13.33 -7.85
C GLY A 48 6.15 12.20 -7.60
N LEU A 49 5.39 11.93 -8.65
CA LEU A 49 4.25 11.04 -8.66
C LEU A 49 4.30 10.19 -9.93
N MET A 50 3.94 8.92 -9.84
CA MET A 50 3.63 8.11 -11.02
C MET A 50 2.33 7.37 -10.83
N TYR A 51 1.49 7.42 -11.86
CA TYR A 51 0.24 6.68 -11.93
C TYR A 51 0.02 6.19 -13.36
N ILE A 52 -0.94 5.30 -13.57
CA ILE A 52 -1.19 4.67 -14.87
C ILE A 52 -2.45 5.27 -15.50
N GLU A 53 -2.34 5.75 -16.74
CA GLU A 53 -3.46 6.14 -17.61
C GLU A 53 -3.43 5.22 -18.84
N GLU A 54 -4.53 4.50 -19.11
CA GLU A 54 -4.63 3.63 -20.32
C GLU A 54 -3.47 2.62 -20.48
N GLY A 55 -2.96 2.10 -19.37
CA GLY A 55 -1.82 1.17 -19.34
C GLY A 55 -0.44 1.83 -19.48
N GLN A 56 -0.39 3.15 -19.67
CA GLN A 56 0.84 3.93 -19.82
C GLN A 56 1.19 4.69 -18.54
N PRO A 57 2.48 4.81 -18.18
CA PRO A 57 2.89 5.55 -17.01
C PRO A 57 2.88 7.06 -17.28
N VAL A 58 2.25 7.79 -16.37
CA VAL A 58 2.29 9.25 -16.31
C VAL A 58 3.05 9.66 -15.06
N ILE A 59 4.12 10.42 -15.25
CA ILE A 59 4.93 10.98 -14.17
C ILE A 59 4.61 12.47 -14.04
N GLU A 60 4.26 12.93 -12.84
CA GLU A 60 4.13 14.34 -12.51
C GLU A 60 5.18 14.73 -11.48
N GLN A 61 5.76 15.91 -11.60
CA GLN A 61 6.76 16.45 -10.67
C GLN A 61 6.35 17.86 -10.22
N TYR A 62 6.09 18.02 -8.93
CA TYR A 62 5.71 19.28 -8.30
C TYR A 62 6.96 19.91 -7.71
N PHE A 63 7.54 20.88 -8.43
CA PHE A 63 8.81 21.49 -8.07
C PHE A 63 8.61 22.90 -7.47
N CYS A 64 9.18 23.14 -6.30
CA CYS A 64 9.22 24.47 -5.70
C CYS A 64 10.44 25.25 -6.18
N HIS A 65 10.26 26.40 -6.84
CA HIS A 65 11.40 27.28 -7.13
C HIS A 65 12.02 27.89 -5.87
N HIS A 66 11.20 28.06 -4.84
CA HIS A 66 11.59 28.55 -3.53
C HIS A 66 10.85 27.78 -2.46
N ARG A 67 11.51 27.51 -1.32
CA ARG A 67 10.94 26.81 -0.15
C ARG A 67 9.64 27.45 0.37
N LYS A 68 9.47 28.76 0.16
CA LYS A 68 8.23 29.49 0.49
C LYS A 68 6.99 28.99 -0.28
N ASN A 69 7.19 28.25 -1.37
CA ASN A 69 6.10 27.67 -2.16
C ASN A 69 5.64 26.28 -1.67
N GLU A 70 6.28 25.71 -0.65
CA GLU A 70 5.88 24.41 -0.09
C GLU A 70 4.37 24.31 0.23
N PRO A 71 3.69 25.32 0.82
CA PRO A 71 2.26 25.20 1.11
C PRO A 71 1.41 24.91 -0.13
N LEU A 72 1.77 25.47 -1.28
CA LEU A 72 1.08 25.23 -2.55
C LEU A 72 1.32 23.80 -3.05
N LEU A 73 2.55 23.32 -2.94
CA LEU A 73 2.95 21.97 -3.30
C LEU A 73 2.22 20.92 -2.44
N LEU A 74 2.15 21.14 -1.12
CA LEU A 74 1.49 20.22 -0.19
C LEU A 74 -0.02 20.16 -0.41
N ASN A 75 -0.67 21.31 -0.61
CA ASN A 75 -2.10 21.35 -0.93
C ASN A 75 -2.37 20.55 -2.22
N LYS A 76 -1.63 20.86 -3.29
CA LYS A 76 -1.81 20.19 -4.59
C LYS A 76 -1.59 18.69 -4.50
N PHE A 77 -0.55 18.27 -3.78
CA PHE A 77 -0.28 16.86 -3.55
C PHE A 77 -1.40 16.19 -2.74
N SER A 78 -1.87 16.79 -1.64
CA SER A 78 -2.95 16.23 -0.84
C SER A 78 -4.25 16.06 -1.63
N GLU A 79 -4.58 17.00 -2.53
CA GLU A 79 -5.72 16.92 -3.44
C GLU A 79 -5.54 15.79 -4.45
N LYS A 80 -4.35 15.67 -5.04
CA LYS A 80 -4.03 14.66 -6.06
C LYS A 80 -4.12 13.24 -5.51
N ILE A 81 -3.63 12.99 -4.29
CA ILE A 81 -3.57 11.62 -3.74
C ILE A 81 -4.87 11.17 -3.07
N ARG A 82 -5.75 12.09 -2.66
CA ARG A 82 -7.00 11.77 -1.96
C ARG A 82 -7.89 10.73 -2.67
N PRO A 83 -8.02 10.71 -4.01
CA PRO A 83 -8.85 9.73 -4.72
C PRO A 83 -8.18 8.37 -4.95
N TYR A 84 -6.93 8.17 -4.51
CA TYR A 84 -6.22 6.91 -4.66
C TYR A 84 -6.44 6.01 -3.45
N ASP A 85 -6.70 4.74 -3.72
CA ASP A 85 -6.94 3.72 -2.69
C ASP A 85 -5.61 3.28 -2.05
N LEU A 86 -4.55 3.24 -2.87
CA LEU A 86 -3.24 2.74 -2.50
C LEU A 86 -2.14 3.78 -2.83
N LEU A 87 -1.29 4.05 -1.86
CA LEU A 87 -0.04 4.77 -2.07
C LEU A 87 1.12 3.77 -2.13
N ILE A 88 2.14 4.08 -2.91
CA ILE A 88 3.33 3.25 -3.05
C ILE A 88 4.55 4.15 -2.88
N SER A 89 5.48 3.72 -2.03
CA SER A 89 6.71 4.46 -1.74
C SER A 89 7.84 3.49 -1.42
N TYR A 90 9.07 4.00 -1.35
CA TYR A 90 10.22 3.27 -0.86
C TYR A 90 10.71 3.89 0.44
N ASN A 91 10.60 3.17 1.57
CA ASN A 91 10.86 3.70 2.92
C ASN A 91 9.89 4.81 3.38
N GLY A 92 8.77 5.02 2.66
CA GLY A 92 7.84 6.10 2.96
C GLY A 92 7.13 5.98 4.29
N ASN A 93 6.96 4.78 4.86
CA ASN A 93 6.37 4.62 6.19
C ASN A 93 7.28 5.18 7.30
N SER A 94 8.59 5.21 7.07
CA SER A 94 9.58 5.67 8.05
C SER A 94 10.04 7.10 7.81
N PHE A 95 10.00 7.60 6.57
CA PHE A 95 10.46 8.93 6.23
C PHE A 95 9.36 9.81 5.63
N ASP A 96 8.94 9.53 4.40
CA ASP A 96 8.11 10.41 3.58
C ASP A 96 6.77 10.74 4.23
N ILE A 97 6.03 9.72 4.69
CA ILE A 97 4.69 9.87 5.26
C ILE A 97 4.75 10.65 6.59
N PRO A 98 5.62 10.29 7.58
CA PRO A 98 5.80 11.11 8.77
C PRO A 98 6.19 12.56 8.45
N PHE A 99 7.09 12.76 7.47
CA PHE A 99 7.52 14.09 7.04
C PHE A 99 6.34 14.89 6.50
N LEU A 100 5.64 14.35 5.50
CA LEU A 100 4.47 14.95 4.86
C LEU A 100 3.37 15.26 5.86
N ASN A 101 3.00 14.32 6.74
CA ASN A 101 1.96 14.55 7.74
C ASN A 101 2.32 15.69 8.71
N GLN A 102 3.58 15.77 9.14
CA GLN A 102 4.04 16.88 9.97
C GLN A 102 4.00 18.22 9.21
N ARG A 103 4.41 18.23 7.93
CA ARG A 103 4.34 19.43 7.09
C ARG A 103 2.90 19.83 6.78
N PHE A 104 1.98 18.88 6.55
CA PHE A 104 0.54 19.15 6.38
C PHE A 104 -0.03 19.85 7.60
N HIS A 105 0.18 19.28 8.79
CA HIS A 105 -0.27 19.87 10.04
C HIS A 105 0.26 21.29 10.25
N GLN A 106 1.55 21.52 10.01
CA GLN A 106 2.16 22.86 10.14
C GLN A 106 1.64 23.88 9.12
N ASN A 107 1.08 23.44 8.01
CA ASN A 107 0.50 24.29 6.97
C ASN A 107 -1.04 24.34 7.05
N GLY A 108 -1.66 23.83 8.11
CA GLY A 108 -3.11 23.84 8.30
C GLY A 108 -3.88 22.91 7.36
N ILE A 109 -3.21 21.93 6.74
CA ILE A 109 -3.83 20.94 5.87
C ILE A 109 -4.35 19.80 6.76
N THR A 110 -5.67 19.56 6.75
CA THR A 110 -6.34 18.57 7.59
C THR A 110 -6.15 17.12 7.13
N TYR A 111 -5.64 16.93 5.91
CA TYR A 111 -5.39 15.61 5.35
C TYR A 111 -4.21 14.92 6.05
N GLN A 112 -4.37 13.62 6.31
CA GLN A 112 -3.34 12.76 6.87
C GLN A 112 -3.21 11.49 6.04
N ILE A 113 -1.98 11.15 5.67
CA ILE A 113 -1.66 9.88 5.04
C ILE A 113 -1.54 8.82 6.12
N ASN A 114 -2.41 7.82 6.05
CA ASN A 114 -2.38 6.67 6.93
C ASN A 114 -1.46 5.57 6.37
N LYS A 115 -0.56 5.06 7.22
CA LYS A 115 0.44 4.04 6.80
C LYS A 115 -0.20 2.74 6.31
N TYR A 116 -1.41 2.40 6.78
CA TYR A 116 -2.14 1.22 6.31
C TYR A 116 -2.63 1.34 4.87
N LYS A 117 -2.57 2.53 4.25
CA LYS A 117 -2.85 2.75 2.81
C LYS A 117 -1.59 2.73 1.94
N ASN A 118 -0.41 2.52 2.54
CA ASN A 118 0.87 2.62 1.83
C ASN A 118 1.58 1.27 1.72
N LEU A 119 1.82 0.83 0.49
CA LEU A 119 2.76 -0.23 0.18
C LEU A 119 4.17 0.35 0.22
N ASP A 120 4.88 0.08 1.31
CA ASP A 120 6.29 0.44 1.46
C ASP A 120 7.17 -0.70 0.96
N LEU A 121 7.71 -0.52 -0.25
CA LEU A 121 8.44 -1.58 -0.94
C LEU A 121 9.77 -1.94 -0.24
N LEU A 122 10.33 -1.04 0.60
CA LEU A 122 11.49 -1.38 1.42
C LEU A 122 11.15 -2.44 2.46
N ARG A 123 9.96 -2.38 3.06
CA ARG A 123 9.51 -3.39 4.02
C ARG A 123 9.34 -4.75 3.37
N PHE A 124 8.75 -4.76 2.16
CA PHE A 124 8.64 -5.96 1.34
C PHE A 124 10.03 -6.55 1.03
N ALA A 125 10.94 -5.73 0.50
CA ALA A 125 12.29 -6.14 0.14
C ALA A 125 13.06 -6.70 1.35
N ARG A 126 12.96 -6.07 2.52
CA ARG A 126 13.58 -6.55 3.76
C ARG A 126 13.01 -7.89 4.23
N LYS A 127 11.69 -8.05 4.19
CA LYS A 127 11.01 -9.29 4.59
C LYS A 127 11.47 -10.48 3.74
N TYR A 128 11.65 -10.26 2.44
CA TYR A 128 11.99 -11.29 1.46
C TYR A 128 13.41 -11.17 0.90
N GLN A 129 14.31 -10.49 1.62
CA GLN A 129 15.66 -10.18 1.14
C GLN A 129 16.41 -11.41 0.60
N GLN A 130 16.31 -12.52 1.33
CA GLN A 130 16.91 -13.79 0.94
C GLN A 130 16.24 -14.42 -0.31
N HIS A 131 14.90 -14.34 -0.42
CA HIS A 131 14.18 -14.85 -1.58
C HIS A 131 14.50 -14.04 -2.84
N LEU A 132 14.78 -12.74 -2.67
CA LEU A 132 15.15 -11.81 -3.73
C LEU A 132 16.67 -11.81 -4.03
N ASN A 133 17.47 -12.60 -3.30
CA ASN A 133 18.94 -12.65 -3.42
C ASN A 133 19.63 -11.26 -3.32
N LEU A 134 19.11 -10.40 -2.43
CA LEU A 134 19.59 -9.03 -2.27
C LEU A 134 20.72 -8.92 -1.23
N THR A 135 21.83 -8.28 -1.60
CA THR A 135 22.94 -7.99 -0.67
C THR A 135 22.57 -6.93 0.36
N ASP A 136 21.81 -5.92 -0.08
CA ASP A 136 21.14 -4.94 0.76
C ASP A 136 19.77 -4.59 0.17
N CYS A 137 18.95 -3.89 0.94
CA CYS A 137 17.63 -3.44 0.49
C CYS A 137 17.64 -1.94 0.23
N THR A 138 18.62 -1.42 -0.50
CA THR A 138 18.49 -0.08 -1.10
C THR A 138 17.64 -0.18 -2.38
N LEU A 139 16.99 0.92 -2.78
CA LEU A 139 16.22 0.95 -4.04
C LEU A 139 17.09 0.47 -5.21
N LYS A 140 18.35 0.91 -5.26
CA LYS A 140 19.33 0.52 -6.28
C LYS A 140 19.62 -0.98 -6.32
N SER A 141 19.72 -1.63 -5.16
CA SER A 141 19.90 -3.09 -5.11
C SER A 141 18.67 -3.83 -5.61
N VAL A 142 17.47 -3.34 -5.30
CA VAL A 142 16.21 -3.87 -5.82
C VAL A 142 16.11 -3.68 -7.33
N GLU A 143 16.38 -2.46 -7.83
CA GLU A 143 16.47 -2.15 -9.26
C GLU A 143 17.42 -3.12 -9.99
N LYS A 144 18.62 -3.30 -9.44
CA LYS A 144 19.63 -4.21 -9.99
C LYS A 144 19.15 -5.66 -10.04
N SER A 145 18.40 -6.12 -9.02
CA SER A 145 17.87 -7.50 -9.00
C SER A 145 16.86 -7.78 -10.12
N ILE A 146 16.21 -6.74 -10.65
CA ILE A 146 15.28 -6.83 -11.79
C ILE A 146 15.91 -6.34 -13.10
N GLY A 147 17.23 -6.21 -13.15
CA GLY A 147 17.99 -5.88 -14.37
C GLY A 147 18.04 -4.39 -14.73
N ILE A 148 17.64 -3.50 -13.82
CA ILE A 148 17.73 -2.06 -14.02
C ILE A 148 19.12 -1.58 -13.58
N HIS A 149 19.85 -0.96 -14.51
CA HIS A 149 21.19 -0.41 -14.28
C HIS A 149 21.22 1.07 -14.63
N ARG A 150 21.08 1.92 -13.61
CA ARG A 150 21.14 3.38 -13.76
C ARG A 150 22.59 3.85 -13.70
N LYS A 151 22.88 4.95 -14.41
CA LYS A 151 24.20 5.60 -14.35
C LYS A 151 24.39 6.46 -13.09
N ASP A 152 23.30 6.80 -12.39
CA ASP A 152 23.19 7.70 -11.24
C ASP A 152 24.01 8.98 -11.33
N THR A 153 23.32 10.12 -11.36
CA THR A 153 24.00 11.41 -11.47
C THR A 153 24.20 12.14 -10.14
N ILE A 154 23.39 11.80 -9.11
CA ILE A 154 23.45 12.32 -7.73
C ILE A 154 22.80 11.36 -6.71
N SER A 155 23.13 11.57 -5.44
CA SER A 155 22.45 11.07 -4.25
C SER A 155 21.42 12.07 -3.70
N GLY A 156 20.53 11.63 -2.80
CA GLY A 156 19.59 12.52 -2.11
C GLY A 156 20.26 13.64 -1.29
N LYS A 157 21.44 13.39 -0.71
CA LYS A 157 22.21 14.45 -0.04
C LYS A 157 22.68 15.51 -1.03
N GLU A 158 23.18 15.09 -2.19
CA GLU A 158 23.60 16.02 -3.25
C GLU A 158 22.39 16.76 -3.85
N SER A 159 21.22 16.12 -3.98
CA SER A 159 19.96 16.76 -4.38
C SER A 159 19.64 17.98 -3.51
N VAL A 160 19.75 17.84 -2.18
CA VAL A 160 19.59 18.95 -1.21
C VAL A 160 20.57 20.10 -1.47
N GLU A 161 21.85 19.78 -1.68
CA GLU A 161 22.91 20.77 -1.90
C GLU A 161 22.71 21.52 -3.22
N LEU A 162 22.34 20.80 -4.29
CA LEU A 162 22.01 21.38 -5.59
C LEU A 162 20.78 22.27 -5.51
N TYR A 163 19.75 21.88 -4.75
CA TYR A 163 18.58 22.73 -4.55
C TYR A 163 18.95 24.04 -3.84
N LYS A 164 19.78 23.97 -2.79
CA LYS A 164 20.25 25.18 -2.08
C LYS A 164 21.05 26.12 -3.00
N ALA A 165 21.84 25.56 -3.92
CA ALA A 165 22.54 26.34 -4.94
C ALA A 165 21.56 26.96 -5.96
N TYR A 166 20.59 26.17 -6.42
CA TYR A 166 19.54 26.60 -7.35
C TYR A 166 18.69 27.73 -6.77
N GLU A 167 18.27 27.64 -5.51
CA GLU A 167 17.43 28.65 -4.85
C GLU A 167 18.15 30.00 -4.73
N LYS A 168 19.49 30.00 -4.58
CA LYS A 168 20.32 31.21 -4.53
C LYS A 168 20.60 31.79 -5.92
N ASN A 169 20.93 30.93 -6.88
CA ASN A 169 21.25 31.32 -8.25
C ASN A 169 20.59 30.32 -9.23
N PRO A 170 19.38 30.62 -9.71
CA PRO A 170 18.62 29.71 -10.56
C PRO A 170 19.41 29.29 -11.80
N SER A 171 19.58 27.99 -11.95
CA SER A 171 20.25 27.37 -13.10
C SER A 171 19.43 26.21 -13.63
N LEU A 172 19.17 26.22 -14.93
CA LEU A 172 18.43 25.15 -15.61
C LEU A 172 19.16 23.81 -15.47
N ALA A 173 20.50 23.81 -15.48
CA ALA A 173 21.29 22.60 -15.30
C ALA A 173 21.10 21.98 -13.90
N LEU A 174 21.08 22.79 -12.85
CA LEU A 174 20.84 22.32 -11.48
C LEU A 174 19.42 21.76 -11.33
N LYS A 175 18.42 22.49 -11.82
CA LYS A 175 17.02 22.06 -11.83
C LYS A 175 16.86 20.73 -12.54
N ASN A 176 17.39 20.60 -13.76
CA ASN A 176 17.26 19.38 -14.55
C ASN A 176 17.92 18.18 -13.88
N LYS A 177 19.04 18.39 -13.16
CA LYS A 177 19.70 17.31 -12.42
C LYS A 177 18.86 16.80 -11.25
N ILE A 178 18.25 17.72 -10.48
CA ILE A 178 17.34 17.39 -9.37
C ILE A 178 16.10 16.67 -9.90
N LEU A 179 15.46 17.22 -10.94
CA LEU A 179 14.27 16.62 -11.55
C LEU A 179 14.56 15.24 -12.13
N LEU A 180 15.70 15.06 -12.81
CA LEU A 180 16.07 13.77 -13.37
C LEU A 180 16.24 12.70 -12.29
N HIS A 181 16.88 13.03 -11.16
CA HIS A 181 17.05 12.09 -10.05
C HIS A 181 15.70 11.58 -9.53
N ASN A 182 14.81 12.49 -9.14
CA ASN A 182 13.49 12.14 -8.63
C ASN A 182 12.64 11.42 -9.70
N TYR A 183 12.70 11.87 -10.96
CA TYR A 183 11.97 11.22 -12.06
C TYR A 183 12.34 9.74 -12.18
N GLU A 184 13.63 9.45 -12.20
CA GLU A 184 14.12 8.09 -12.33
C GLU A 184 13.80 7.26 -11.08
N ASP A 185 13.96 7.81 -9.87
CA ASP A 185 13.63 7.12 -8.61
C ASP A 185 12.17 6.66 -8.60
N ILE A 186 11.25 7.49 -9.07
CA ILE A 186 9.82 7.15 -9.14
C ILE A 186 9.53 6.14 -10.26
N TYR A 187 10.05 6.40 -11.45
CA TYR A 187 9.79 5.55 -12.61
C TYR A 187 10.28 4.12 -12.38
N TYR A 188 11.47 3.97 -11.81
CA TYR A 188 12.05 2.67 -11.50
C TYR A 188 11.50 2.06 -10.21
N LEU A 189 11.09 2.86 -9.22
CA LEU A 189 10.30 2.34 -8.09
C LEU A 189 9.02 1.64 -8.56
N GLY A 190 8.32 2.21 -9.54
CA GLY A 190 7.17 1.55 -10.15
C GLY A 190 7.53 0.19 -10.78
N HIS A 191 8.69 0.09 -11.45
CA HIS A 191 9.17 -1.18 -12.02
C HIS A 191 9.54 -2.19 -10.94
N CYS A 192 10.10 -1.72 -9.82
CA CYS A 192 10.45 -2.55 -8.68
C CYS A 192 9.25 -3.27 -8.06
N LEU A 193 8.00 -2.91 -8.37
CA LEU A 193 6.82 -3.71 -8.02
C LEU A 193 6.87 -5.14 -8.57
N GLN A 194 7.65 -5.39 -9.62
CA GLN A 194 7.86 -6.74 -10.17
C GLN A 194 8.44 -7.73 -9.16
N ILE A 195 9.14 -7.27 -8.12
CA ILE A 195 9.66 -8.16 -7.07
C ILE A 195 8.55 -8.91 -6.31
N ILE A 196 7.31 -8.42 -6.37
CA ILE A 196 6.15 -9.05 -5.74
C ILE A 196 5.85 -10.43 -6.34
N ASP A 197 6.22 -10.66 -7.60
CA ASP A 197 6.03 -11.95 -8.28
C ASP A 197 7.09 -12.99 -7.89
N HIS A 198 8.12 -12.63 -7.12
CA HIS A 198 9.18 -13.55 -6.69
C HIS A 198 8.86 -14.33 -5.40
N VAL A 199 7.69 -14.10 -4.81
CA VAL A 199 7.17 -14.82 -3.65
C VAL A 199 5.78 -15.38 -3.97
N SER A 200 5.26 -16.30 -3.16
CA SER A 200 3.90 -16.80 -3.39
C SER A 200 2.86 -15.68 -3.22
N TYR A 201 1.68 -15.84 -3.82
CA TYR A 201 0.60 -14.85 -3.71
C TYR A 201 0.20 -14.56 -2.25
N ASP A 202 0.06 -15.60 -1.41
CA ASP A 202 -0.21 -15.44 0.02
C ASP A 202 0.91 -14.65 0.74
N GLN A 203 2.19 -14.92 0.42
CA GLN A 203 3.32 -14.18 0.98
C GLN A 203 3.30 -12.71 0.54
N ALA A 204 2.97 -12.44 -0.73
CA ALA A 204 2.85 -11.08 -1.23
C ALA A 204 1.78 -10.30 -0.43
N LEU A 205 0.59 -10.89 -0.27
CA LEU A 205 -0.52 -10.28 0.46
C LEU A 205 -0.19 -9.99 1.92
N GLU A 206 0.62 -10.82 2.60
CA GLU A 206 1.07 -10.57 3.98
C GLU A 206 1.85 -9.25 4.14
N GLN A 207 2.43 -8.70 3.06
CA GLN A 207 3.19 -7.45 3.09
C GLN A 207 2.48 -6.28 2.38
N MET A 208 1.32 -6.54 1.75
CA MET A 208 0.56 -5.55 0.99
C MET A 208 -0.57 -4.97 1.85
N PRO A 209 -0.93 -3.68 1.67
CA PRO A 209 -2.17 -3.13 2.21
C PRO A 209 -3.38 -3.92 1.74
N LEU A 210 -4.10 -4.54 2.66
CA LEU A 210 -5.27 -5.34 2.35
C LEU A 210 -6.49 -4.42 2.26
N ILE A 211 -7.01 -4.23 1.06
CA ILE A 211 -8.11 -3.30 0.77
C ILE A 211 -9.28 -4.11 0.23
N LEU A 212 -10.41 -4.06 0.92
CA LEU A 212 -11.65 -4.72 0.52
C LEU A 212 -12.66 -3.68 0.01
N LYS A 213 -13.42 -4.06 -1.01
CA LYS A 213 -14.49 -3.24 -1.62
C LYS A 213 -15.76 -4.06 -1.78
N PRO A 214 -16.45 -4.41 -0.67
CA PRO A 214 -17.71 -5.15 -0.73
C PRO A 214 -18.82 -4.36 -1.46
N LYS A 215 -18.75 -3.02 -1.45
CA LYS A 215 -19.59 -2.11 -2.24
C LYS A 215 -18.73 -1.05 -2.92
N ALA A 216 -19.18 -0.53 -4.06
CA ALA A 216 -18.37 0.34 -4.93
C ALA A 216 -17.89 1.66 -4.28
N ASP A 217 -18.67 2.22 -3.34
CA ASP A 217 -18.39 3.48 -2.63
C ASP A 217 -17.70 3.26 -1.27
N GLN A 218 -17.31 2.03 -0.96
CA GLN A 218 -16.81 1.64 0.36
C GLN A 218 -15.43 1.00 0.28
N ILE A 219 -14.56 1.42 1.19
CA ILE A 219 -13.20 0.90 1.32
C ILE A 219 -13.00 0.42 2.76
N TRP A 220 -12.68 -0.86 2.89
CA TRP A 220 -12.37 -1.51 4.17
C TRP A 220 -10.91 -1.93 4.17
N ASN A 221 -10.07 -1.20 4.90
CA ASN A 221 -8.64 -1.50 5.01
C ASN A 221 -8.43 -2.43 6.20
N ILE A 222 -7.80 -3.59 6.01
CA ILE A 222 -7.37 -4.43 7.14
C ILE A 222 -6.00 -3.92 7.61
N SER A 223 -5.93 -3.45 8.85
CA SER A 223 -4.70 -2.96 9.49
C SER A 223 -4.01 -4.04 10.34
N SER A 224 -4.76 -5.07 10.77
CA SER A 224 -4.28 -6.17 11.59
C SER A 224 -5.05 -7.45 11.24
N LEU A 225 -4.31 -8.52 10.93
CA LEU A 225 -4.83 -9.85 10.67
C LEU A 225 -4.07 -10.86 11.52
N LYS A 226 -4.72 -11.43 12.54
CA LYS A 226 -4.05 -12.29 13.53
C LYS A 226 -4.92 -13.48 13.91
N ILE A 227 -4.27 -14.57 14.32
CA ILE A 227 -4.95 -15.70 14.96
C ILE A 227 -4.55 -15.72 16.43
N LYS A 228 -5.54 -15.64 17.32
CA LYS A 228 -5.35 -15.75 18.78
C LYS A 228 -6.38 -16.74 19.33
N THR A 229 -5.92 -17.73 20.10
CA THR A 229 -6.81 -18.72 20.76
C THR A 229 -7.87 -19.31 19.83
N ASN A 230 -7.45 -19.84 18.66
CA ASN A 230 -8.36 -20.36 17.62
C ASN A 230 -9.44 -19.37 17.18
N THR A 231 -9.12 -18.08 17.14
CA THR A 231 -10.00 -17.03 16.62
C THR A 231 -9.21 -16.20 15.63
N LEU A 232 -9.73 -16.07 14.41
CA LEU A 232 -9.25 -15.08 13.46
C LEU A 232 -9.75 -13.71 13.90
N GLN A 233 -8.81 -12.79 14.14
CA GLN A 233 -9.07 -11.41 14.52
C GLN A 233 -8.65 -10.51 13.35
N VAL A 234 -9.62 -9.79 12.80
CA VAL A 234 -9.44 -8.82 11.72
C VAL A 234 -9.79 -7.46 12.29
N GLU A 235 -8.87 -6.51 12.20
CA GLU A 235 -9.11 -5.13 12.63
C GLU A 235 -8.74 -4.21 11.48
N GLY A 236 -9.42 -3.08 11.37
CA GLY A 236 -9.25 -2.22 10.23
C GLY A 236 -9.98 -0.90 10.31
N TYR A 237 -9.97 -0.20 9.18
CA TYR A 237 -10.57 1.12 9.03
C TYR A 237 -11.52 1.14 7.84
N TYR A 238 -12.69 1.72 8.06
CA TYR A 238 -13.69 1.96 7.03
C TYR A 238 -13.53 3.39 6.45
N THR A 239 -13.79 3.54 5.16
CA THR A 239 -13.92 4.83 4.49
C THR A 239 -15.02 4.72 3.44
N GLY A 240 -16.04 5.57 3.51
CA GLY A 240 -17.16 5.53 2.58
C GLY A 240 -18.33 6.35 3.09
N SER A 241 -19.53 6.02 2.61
CA SER A 241 -20.79 6.58 3.09
C SER A 241 -20.94 6.43 4.62
N PRO A 242 -21.54 7.39 5.34
CA PRO A 242 -21.69 7.29 6.79
C PRO A 242 -22.31 5.97 7.24
N LEU A 243 -21.70 5.34 8.24
CA LEU A 243 -22.17 4.12 8.89
C LEU A 243 -22.33 4.43 10.38
N GLU A 244 -23.41 3.92 10.99
CA GLU A 244 -23.67 4.07 12.43
C GLU A 244 -22.88 3.03 13.24
N ASP A 245 -22.67 3.31 14.52
CA ASP A 245 -22.09 2.32 15.44
C ASP A 245 -22.90 1.03 15.42
N CYS A 246 -22.23 -0.12 15.31
CA CYS A 246 -22.91 -1.41 15.33
C CYS A 246 -22.11 -2.48 16.06
N ILE A 247 -22.81 -3.29 16.85
CA ILE A 247 -22.27 -4.48 17.52
C ILE A 247 -23.16 -5.66 17.16
N ILE A 248 -22.57 -6.66 16.53
CA ILE A 248 -23.26 -7.85 16.03
C ILE A 248 -22.59 -9.08 16.63
N HIS A 249 -23.41 -9.99 17.16
CA HIS A 249 -22.99 -11.29 17.65
C HIS A 249 -23.84 -12.37 16.99
N GLU A 250 -23.22 -13.18 16.15
CA GLU A 250 -23.81 -14.30 15.42
C GLU A 250 -23.01 -15.57 15.74
N ASN A 251 -23.53 -16.75 15.39
CA ASN A 251 -22.86 -18.02 15.70
C ASN A 251 -21.43 -18.08 15.13
N GLY A 252 -21.25 -17.69 13.85
CA GLY A 252 -19.97 -17.75 13.16
C GLY A 252 -19.06 -16.54 13.36
N TYR A 253 -19.54 -15.41 13.92
CA TYR A 253 -18.71 -14.20 14.06
C TYR A 253 -19.23 -13.19 15.08
N SER A 254 -18.33 -12.33 15.54
CA SER A 254 -18.69 -11.05 16.15
C SER A 254 -18.11 -9.89 15.35
N PHE A 255 -18.90 -8.86 15.11
CA PHE A 255 -18.50 -7.65 14.40
C PHE A 255 -18.80 -6.41 15.23
N HIS A 256 -17.86 -5.48 15.27
CA HIS A 256 -18.00 -4.19 15.93
C HIS A 256 -17.46 -3.11 15.02
N TYR A 257 -18.21 -2.04 14.81
CA TYR A 257 -17.77 -0.83 14.12
C TYR A 257 -18.05 0.40 14.98
N GLU A 258 -17.08 1.31 15.04
CA GLU A 258 -17.13 2.59 15.76
C GLU A 258 -16.99 3.76 14.77
N GLN A 259 -18.03 4.57 14.67
CA GLN A 259 -18.18 5.69 13.76
C GLN A 259 -17.15 6.80 14.03
N LEU A 260 -16.87 7.11 15.31
CA LEU A 260 -15.98 8.21 15.68
C LEU A 260 -14.53 7.97 15.21
N THR A 261 -14.06 6.73 15.28
CA THR A 261 -12.69 6.36 14.91
C THR A 261 -12.61 5.72 13.53
N HIS A 262 -13.76 5.41 12.92
CA HIS A 262 -13.93 4.64 11.71
C HIS A 262 -13.28 3.24 11.79
N GLN A 263 -13.13 2.69 12.99
CA GLN A 263 -12.50 1.39 13.20
C GLN A 263 -13.54 0.28 13.20
N TYR A 264 -13.16 -0.87 12.66
CA TYR A 264 -13.92 -2.09 12.81
C TYR A 264 -13.06 -3.22 13.39
N GLN A 265 -13.74 -4.15 14.05
CA GLN A 265 -13.19 -5.39 14.57
C GLN A 265 -14.12 -6.53 14.19
N LEU A 266 -13.56 -7.56 13.58
CA LEU A 266 -14.23 -8.80 13.23
C LEU A 266 -13.50 -9.95 13.90
N ARG A 267 -14.24 -10.84 14.56
CA ARG A 267 -13.71 -12.05 15.17
C ARG A 267 -14.48 -13.25 14.67
N ILE A 268 -13.76 -14.25 14.18
CA ILE A 268 -14.32 -15.49 13.64
C ILE A 268 -13.69 -16.68 14.38
N PRO A 269 -14.48 -17.50 15.12
CA PRO A 269 -13.98 -18.74 15.68
C PRO A 269 -13.44 -19.67 14.59
N LEU A 270 -12.36 -20.37 14.90
CA LEU A 270 -11.71 -21.32 14.01
C LEU A 270 -11.75 -22.71 14.61
N TYR A 271 -12.00 -23.70 13.77
CA TYR A 271 -11.84 -25.10 14.11
C TYR A 271 -10.40 -25.54 13.83
N ALA A 272 -9.94 -26.52 14.61
CA ALA A 272 -8.69 -27.21 14.38
C ALA A 272 -8.96 -28.58 13.76
N GLY A 273 -8.23 -28.90 12.70
CA GLY A 273 -8.34 -30.18 12.02
C GLY A 273 -6.99 -30.64 11.47
N MET A 274 -7.04 -31.75 10.76
CA MET A 274 -5.87 -32.35 10.12
C MET A 274 -6.26 -32.81 8.71
N LEU A 275 -5.42 -32.45 7.74
CA LEU A 275 -5.57 -32.94 6.37
C LEU A 275 -5.27 -34.44 6.31
N SER A 276 -5.70 -35.11 5.24
CA SER A 276 -5.39 -36.53 4.98
C SER A 276 -3.87 -36.82 4.95
N SER A 277 -3.06 -35.80 4.65
CA SER A 277 -1.60 -35.84 4.71
C SER A 277 -1.00 -35.79 6.12
N GLY A 278 -1.82 -35.63 7.17
CA GLY A 278 -1.37 -35.45 8.56
C GLY A 278 -1.01 -34.00 8.92
N VAL A 279 -1.18 -33.05 7.99
CA VAL A 279 -0.85 -31.64 8.22
C VAL A 279 -1.97 -30.95 9.01
N LYS A 280 -1.60 -30.27 10.10
CA LYS A 280 -2.54 -29.46 10.90
C LYS A 280 -3.09 -28.28 10.10
N CYS A 281 -4.38 -28.02 10.26
CA CYS A 281 -5.08 -26.93 9.62
C CYS A 281 -5.99 -26.20 10.63
N LEU A 282 -6.07 -24.87 10.52
CA LEU A 282 -7.16 -24.08 11.08
C LEU A 282 -8.11 -23.68 9.96
N TYR A 283 -9.41 -23.80 10.19
CA TYR A 283 -10.41 -23.56 9.17
C TYR A 283 -11.68 -22.92 9.74
N ILE A 284 -12.47 -22.32 8.84
CA ILE A 284 -13.84 -21.89 9.08
C ILE A 284 -14.76 -22.95 8.47
N ASP A 285 -15.85 -23.28 9.15
CA ASP A 285 -16.96 -24.03 8.58
C ASP A 285 -18.00 -23.04 8.04
N ALA A 286 -18.22 -23.04 6.72
CA ALA A 286 -19.16 -22.15 6.06
C ALA A 286 -20.61 -22.34 6.55
N PHE A 287 -20.96 -23.51 7.12
CA PHE A 287 -22.28 -23.76 7.67
C PHE A 287 -22.58 -22.99 8.96
N ASP A 288 -21.56 -22.43 9.62
CA ASP A 288 -21.76 -21.53 10.77
C ASP A 288 -22.27 -20.14 10.37
N PHE A 289 -22.35 -19.87 9.06
CA PHE A 289 -22.74 -18.58 8.50
C PHE A 289 -24.07 -18.68 7.77
N SER A 290 -24.86 -17.61 7.89
CA SER A 290 -26.18 -17.49 7.26
C SER A 290 -26.12 -16.95 5.83
N PHE A 291 -24.95 -17.00 5.19
CA PHE A 291 -24.77 -16.72 3.77
C PHE A 291 -23.96 -17.85 3.13
N PRO A 292 -24.26 -18.21 1.87
CA PRO A 292 -23.49 -19.24 1.18
C PRO A 292 -22.09 -18.72 0.85
N TYR A 293 -21.08 -19.53 1.16
CA TYR A 293 -19.71 -19.29 0.72
C TYR A 293 -19.04 -20.62 0.43
N THR A 294 -18.22 -20.65 -0.61
CA THR A 294 -17.41 -21.81 -0.98
C THR A 294 -16.00 -21.33 -1.21
N LYS A 295 -15.02 -22.12 -0.73
CA LYS A 295 -13.61 -21.75 -0.83
C LYS A 295 -13.20 -21.50 -2.29
N GLN A 296 -12.31 -20.54 -2.51
CA GLN A 296 -11.76 -20.25 -3.85
C GLN A 296 -10.59 -21.19 -4.19
N THR A 297 -9.84 -21.62 -3.17
CA THR A 297 -8.65 -22.46 -3.38
C THR A 297 -9.02 -23.91 -3.69
N LEU A 298 -8.89 -24.30 -4.96
CA LEU A 298 -9.16 -25.66 -5.45
C LEU A 298 -8.04 -26.68 -5.13
N ASP A 299 -6.86 -26.22 -4.74
CA ASP A 299 -5.66 -27.07 -4.62
C ASP A 299 -5.65 -27.99 -3.38
N LEU A 300 -6.56 -27.79 -2.44
CA LEU A 300 -6.67 -28.61 -1.23
C LEU A 300 -7.89 -29.53 -1.32
N PRO A 301 -7.74 -30.86 -1.11
CA PRO A 301 -8.84 -31.83 -1.12
C PRO A 301 -9.67 -31.75 0.17
N LEU A 302 -10.25 -30.57 0.41
CA LEU A 302 -11.16 -30.26 1.51
C LEU A 302 -12.59 -30.21 0.99
N GLN A 303 -13.56 -30.55 1.84
CA GLN A 303 -14.98 -30.37 1.56
C GLN A 303 -15.28 -28.88 1.26
N GLU A 304 -16.30 -28.61 0.45
CA GLU A 304 -16.57 -27.26 -0.09
C GLU A 304 -16.88 -26.21 1.00
N HIS A 305 -17.51 -26.63 2.09
CA HIS A 305 -17.81 -25.76 3.24
C HIS A 305 -16.59 -25.51 4.15
N ILE A 306 -15.48 -26.21 3.95
CA ILE A 306 -14.28 -26.08 4.78
C ILE A 306 -13.34 -25.06 4.15
N ILE A 307 -13.24 -23.89 4.78
CA ILE A 307 -12.44 -22.76 4.29
C ILE A 307 -11.12 -22.72 5.06
N PRO A 308 -9.97 -23.06 4.43
CA PRO A 308 -8.70 -23.11 5.11
C PRO A 308 -8.20 -21.69 5.45
N ILE A 309 -7.84 -21.46 6.71
CA ILE A 309 -7.30 -20.18 7.19
C ILE A 309 -5.79 -20.28 7.40
N LYS A 310 -5.32 -21.40 7.97
CA LYS A 310 -3.90 -21.66 8.17
C LYS A 310 -3.60 -23.12 7.96
N VAL A 311 -2.69 -23.43 7.05
CA VAL A 311 -2.21 -24.80 6.79
C VAL A 311 -0.75 -24.89 7.20
N SER A 312 -0.44 -25.78 8.15
CA SER A 312 0.88 -25.79 8.80
C SER A 312 1.20 -24.40 9.38
N ASN A 313 2.27 -23.76 8.92
CA ASN A 313 2.66 -22.41 9.32
C ASN A 313 2.25 -21.31 8.34
N SER A 314 1.66 -21.66 7.19
CA SER A 314 1.28 -20.70 6.15
C SER A 314 -0.15 -20.24 6.39
N LEU A 315 -0.34 -18.92 6.46
CA LEU A 315 -1.65 -18.30 6.41
C LEU A 315 -2.16 -18.37 4.96
N LYS A 316 -3.47 -18.60 4.79
CA LYS A 316 -4.15 -18.55 3.49
C LYS A 316 -4.80 -17.18 3.33
N THR A 317 -3.96 -16.16 3.24
CA THR A 317 -4.34 -14.74 3.23
C THR A 317 -5.32 -14.42 2.11
N ALA A 318 -5.12 -14.98 0.91
CA ALA A 318 -6.04 -14.77 -0.22
C ALA A 318 -7.46 -15.27 0.11
N GLU A 319 -7.57 -16.49 0.64
CA GLU A 319 -8.82 -17.11 1.05
C GLU A 319 -9.50 -16.33 2.19
N ILE A 320 -8.72 -15.88 3.17
CA ILE A 320 -9.21 -15.08 4.30
C ILE A 320 -9.81 -13.76 3.80
N ILE A 321 -9.10 -13.06 2.91
CA ILE A 321 -9.56 -11.77 2.37
C ILE A 321 -10.86 -11.95 1.59
N ASP A 322 -10.94 -12.97 0.74
CA ASP A 322 -12.15 -13.24 -0.04
C ASP A 322 -13.34 -13.54 0.88
N PHE A 323 -13.17 -14.42 1.87
CA PHE A 323 -14.20 -14.73 2.85
C PHE A 323 -14.64 -13.50 3.65
N VAL A 324 -13.68 -12.72 4.17
CA VAL A 324 -13.97 -11.51 4.95
C VAL A 324 -14.68 -10.46 4.11
N ASN A 325 -14.35 -10.32 2.82
CA ASN A 325 -15.04 -9.39 1.92
C ASN A 325 -16.53 -9.77 1.77
N HIS A 326 -16.84 -11.05 1.55
CA HIS A 326 -18.22 -11.54 1.46
C HIS A 326 -18.97 -11.43 2.81
N LEU A 327 -18.29 -11.70 3.93
CA LEU A 327 -18.89 -11.55 5.25
C LEU A 327 -19.23 -10.09 5.57
N ILE A 328 -18.34 -9.14 5.24
CA ILE A 328 -18.64 -7.71 5.40
C ILE A 328 -19.80 -7.31 4.49
N GLU A 329 -19.83 -7.75 3.23
CA GLU A 329 -20.95 -7.50 2.33
C GLU A 329 -22.28 -8.00 2.93
N TYR A 330 -22.28 -9.22 3.47
CA TYR A 330 -23.44 -9.80 4.15
C TYR A 330 -23.88 -8.98 5.37
N ILE A 331 -22.95 -8.56 6.23
CA ILE A 331 -23.23 -7.71 7.39
C ILE A 331 -23.94 -6.42 6.94
N LEU A 332 -23.46 -5.78 5.88
CA LEU A 332 -24.00 -4.54 5.32
C LEU A 332 -25.30 -4.69 4.51
N LEU A 333 -25.82 -5.91 4.38
CA LEU A 333 -27.17 -6.16 3.82
C LEU A 333 -28.20 -6.31 4.94
N LYS A 334 -27.77 -6.72 6.14
CA LYS A 334 -28.63 -6.88 7.31
C LYS A 334 -28.82 -5.57 8.09
N TYR A 335 -27.88 -4.64 7.95
CA TYR A 335 -27.77 -3.38 8.67
C TYR A 335 -27.30 -2.29 7.71
#